data_AF-A0A3M1LPS2-F1
#
_entry.id   AF-A0A3M1LPS2-F1
#
_cell.length_a   1.000
_cell.length_b   1.000
_cell.length_c   1.000
_cell.angle_alpha   90.00
_cell.angle_beta   90.00
_cell.angle_gamma   90.00
#
_symmetry.space_group_name_H-M   'P 1'
#
loop_
_entity.id
_entity.type
_entity.pdbx_description
1 polymer ?
#
loop_
_entity_poly.entity_id
_entity_poly.type
_entity_poly.pdbx_seq_one_letter_code
_entity_poly.pdbx_strand_id
1 'polypeptide(L)'
;MQHFDAFEEVFAHIERYLVEHGHVPRALVVSPSLYQWLCDCRKETLGDTPTAEDLRWLDTPHGKVRLVIDERLDPFDILTE
;
A
#
# COMPACT_ATOMS: atom_id res chain seq x y z
N MET A 1 -2.27 12.19 15.61
CA MET A 1 -0.92 12.05 15.04
C MET A 1 -0.51 10.59 15.12
N GLN A 2 -0.96 9.74 14.18
CA GLN A 2 -0.51 8.34 14.03
C GLN A 2 -0.38 7.96 12.54
N HIS A 3 -0.40 8.96 11.65
CA HIS A 3 -0.48 8.74 10.20
C HIS A 3 0.90 8.53 9.56
N PHE A 4 1.97 8.99 10.19
CA PHE A 4 3.33 8.82 9.67
C PHE A 4 3.80 7.36 9.82
N ASP A 5 3.51 6.71 10.96
CA ASP A 5 3.95 5.33 11.22
C ASP A 5 3.40 4.35 10.18
N ALA A 6 2.12 4.47 9.81
CA ALA A 6 1.49 3.51 8.90
C ALA A 6 2.06 3.56 7.47
N PHE A 7 2.50 4.73 6.99
CA PHE A 7 3.17 4.84 5.70
C PHE A 7 4.55 4.19 5.73
N GLU A 8 5.32 4.49 6.78
CA GLU A 8 6.66 3.95 6.97
C GLU A 8 6.61 2.42 7.12
N GLU A 9 5.62 1.88 7.84
CA GLU A 9 5.40 0.43 7.96
C GLU A 9 5.08 -0.23 6.60
N VAL A 10 4.18 0.35 5.80
CA VAL A 10 3.90 -0.15 4.44
C VAL A 10 5.17 -0.24 3.60
N PHE A 11 5.95 0.84 3.56
CA PHE A 11 7.18 0.88 2.77
C PHE A 11 8.24 -0.06 3.33
N ALA A 12 8.40 -0.14 4.64
CA ALA A 12 9.34 -1.06 5.28
C ALA A 12 9.04 -2.53 4.94
N HIS A 13 7.77 -2.93 4.90
CA HIS A 13 7.37 -4.28 4.48
C HIS A 13 7.64 -4.54 3.00
N ILE A 14 7.35 -3.58 2.14
CA ILE A 14 7.64 -3.67 0.70
C ILE A 14 9.15 -3.76 0.44
N GLU A 15 9.95 -2.91 1.09
CA GLU A 15 11.41 -2.91 0.96
C GLU A 15 12.02 -4.19 1.49
N ARG A 16 11.54 -4.69 2.64
CA ARG A 16 11.96 -5.98 3.17
C ARG A 16 11.71 -7.10 2.17
N TYR A 17 10.49 -7.16 1.63
CA TYR A 17 10.14 -8.16 0.62
C TYR A 17 11.00 -8.03 -0.65
N LEU A 18 11.26 -6.79 -1.08
CA LEU A 18 12.14 -6.49 -2.22
C LEU A 18 13.57 -6.98 -1.98
N VAL A 19 14.12 -6.80 -0.77
CA VAL A 19 15.45 -7.29 -0.42
C VAL A 19 15.50 -8.82 -0.37
N GLU A 20 14.44 -9.47 0.14
CA GLU A 20 14.38 -10.93 0.27
C GLU A 20 14.12 -11.64 -1.08
N HIS A 21 13.31 -11.05 -1.97
CA HIS A 21 12.86 -11.70 -3.22
C HIS A 21 13.42 -11.05 -4.50
N GLY A 22 14.00 -9.85 -4.42
CA GLY A 22 14.48 -9.09 -5.58
C GLY A 22 13.39 -8.39 -6.40
N HIS A 23 12.13 -8.42 -5.96
CA HIS A 23 11.02 -7.71 -6.60
C HIS A 23 9.98 -7.26 -5.57
N VAL A 24 9.15 -6.27 -5.92
CA VAL A 24 8.04 -5.82 -5.05
C VAL A 24 6.92 -6.87 -4.97
N PRO A 25 6.15 -6.87 -3.87
CA PRO A 25 4.99 -7.75 -3.76
C PRO A 25 3.91 -7.41 -4.79
N ARG A 26 3.17 -8.42 -5.24
CA ARG A 26 2.02 -8.21 -6.16
C ARG A 26 0.86 -7.54 -5.45
N ALA A 27 0.59 -7.94 -4.22
CA ALA A 27 -0.48 -7.41 -3.42
C ALA A 27 -0.06 -7.24 -1.95
N LEU A 28 -0.59 -6.19 -1.33
CA LEU A 28 -0.41 -5.85 0.08
C LEU A 28 -1.78 -5.71 0.72
N VAL A 29 -1.98 -6.41 1.83
CA VAL A 29 -3.17 -6.32 2.66
C VAL A 29 -3.12 -5.02 3.44
N VAL A 30 -4.25 -4.32 3.44
CA VAL A 30 -4.44 -3.10 4.22
C VAL A 30 -5.77 -3.16 4.94
N SER A 31 -5.83 -2.62 6.16
CA SER A 31 -7.10 -2.43 6.84
C SER A 31 -7.94 -1.36 6.12
N PRO A 32 -9.28 -1.36 6.26
CA PRO A 32 -10.14 -0.33 5.66
C PRO A 32 -9.71 1.09 6.03
N SER A 33 -9.30 1.29 7.29
CA SER A 33 -8.81 2.58 7.79
C SER A 33 -7.50 3.00 7.12
N LEU A 34 -6.57 2.07 6.92
CA LEU A 34 -5.30 2.31 6.23
C LEU A 34 -5.51 2.62 4.74
N TYR A 35 -6.43 1.89 4.09
CA TYR A 35 -6.79 2.15 2.70
C TYR A 35 -7.40 3.54 2.51
N GLN A 36 -8.32 3.92 3.40
CA GLN A 36 -8.93 5.25 3.37
C GLN A 36 -7.87 6.34 3.55
N TRP A 37 -6.96 6.16 4.51
CA TRP A 37 -5.87 7.09 4.74
C TRP A 37 -4.94 7.22 3.52
N LEU A 38 -4.55 6.10 2.89
CA LEU A 38 -3.76 6.10 1.64
C LEU A 38 -4.48 6.84 0.51
N CYS A 39 -5.81 6.68 0.40
CA CYS A 39 -6.61 7.42 -0.57
C CYS A 39 -6.56 8.92 -0.32
N ASP A 40 -6.68 9.35 0.94
CA ASP A 40 -6.68 10.77 1.29
C ASP A 40 -5.30 11.39 1.04
N CYS A 41 -4.21 10.73 1.43
CA CYS A 41 -2.85 11.18 1.10
C CYS A 41 -2.60 11.29 -0.42
N ARG A 42 -3.17 10.37 -1.22
CA ARG A 42 -3.03 10.40 -2.68
C ARG A 42 -3.78 11.53 -3.33
N LYS A 43 -4.99 11.83 -2.86
CA LYS A 43 -5.75 13.00 -3.32
C LYS A 43 -4.99 14.29 -3.04
N GLU A 44 -4.34 14.39 -1.89
CA GLU A 44 -3.50 15.54 -1.56
C GLU A 44 -2.24 15.62 -2.44
N THR A 45 -1.64 14.47 -2.79
CA THR A 45 -0.38 14.43 -3.55
C THR A 45 -0.56 14.63 -5.06
N LEU A 46 -1.60 14.03 -5.66
CA LEU A 46 -1.77 14.00 -7.11
C LEU A 46 -2.50 15.23 -7.66
N GLY A 47 -3.26 15.97 -6.84
CA GLY A 47 -4.02 17.16 -7.24
C GLY A 47 -5.17 16.89 -8.24
N ASP A 48 -5.14 15.75 -8.94
CA ASP A 48 -6.20 15.19 -9.77
C ASP A 48 -7.09 14.24 -8.94
N THR A 49 -8.28 13.89 -9.43
CA THR A 49 -9.18 12.97 -8.72
C THR A 49 -8.86 11.54 -9.18
N PRO A 50 -7.98 10.79 -8.47
CA PRO A 50 -7.61 9.45 -8.91
C PRO A 50 -8.86 8.57 -8.99
N THR A 51 -8.94 7.73 -10.02
CA THR A 51 -10.06 6.80 -10.13
C THR A 51 -10.00 5.77 -9.01
N ALA A 52 -11.13 5.14 -8.71
CA ALA A 52 -11.17 4.04 -7.74
C ALA A 52 -10.26 2.87 -8.14
N GLU A 53 -9.88 2.76 -9.42
CA GLU A 53 -8.92 1.77 -9.89
C GLU A 53 -7.47 2.20 -9.58
N ASP A 54 -7.11 3.46 -9.84
CA ASP A 54 -5.78 4.00 -9.50
C ASP A 54 -5.49 3.89 -8.00
N LEU A 55 -6.50 4.15 -7.17
CA LEU A 55 -6.41 4.05 -5.71
C LEU A 55 -6.15 2.63 -5.21
N ARG A 56 -6.43 1.59 -6.01
CA ARG A 56 -6.11 0.19 -5.67
C ARG A 56 -4.66 -0.18 -5.96
N TRP A 57 -3.90 0.66 -6.66
CA TRP A 57 -2.52 0.37 -7.03
C TRP A 57 -1.58 1.36 -6.38
N LEU A 58 -0.75 0.91 -5.44
CA LEU A 58 0.35 1.69 -4.89
C LEU A 58 1.53 1.70 -5.87
N ASP A 59 1.86 2.86 -6.41
CA ASP A 59 3.06 3.07 -7.21
C ASP A 59 4.27 3.22 -6.29
N THR A 60 5.24 2.32 -6.45
CA THR A 60 6.53 2.37 -5.76
C THR A 60 7.63 2.57 -6.80
N PRO A 61 8.84 3.06 -6.40
CA PRO A 61 9.97 3.20 -7.33
C PRO A 61 10.37 1.90 -8.03
N HIS A 62 9.99 0.76 -7.46
CA HIS A 62 10.37 -0.57 -7.90
C HIS A 62 9.23 -1.32 -8.62
N GLY A 63 8.01 -0.76 -8.68
CA GLY A 63 6.87 -1.35 -9.35
C GLY A 63 5.52 -1.00 -8.71
N LYS A 64 4.44 -1.56 -9.25
CA LYS A 64 3.08 -1.37 -8.74
C LYS A 64 2.69 -2.50 -7.80
N VAL A 65 2.19 -2.14 -6.61
CA VAL A 65 1.68 -3.07 -5.61
C VAL A 65 0.17 -2.90 -5.49
N ARG A 66 -0.59 -3.99 -5.58
CA ARG A 66 -2.06 -3.94 -5.43
C ARG A 66 -2.43 -3.85 -3.95
N LEU A 67 -3.26 -2.89 -3.58
CA LEU A 67 -3.84 -2.82 -2.24
C LEU A 67 -5.08 -3.71 -2.16
N VAL A 68 -5.08 -4.61 -1.19
CA VAL A 68 -6.18 -5.54 -0.91
C VAL A 68 -6.74 -5.21 0.47
N ILE A 69 -8.03 -4.87 0.53
CA ILE A 69 -8.69 -4.61 1.80
C ILE A 69 -9.19 -5.95 2.33
N ASP A 70 -8.56 -6.45 3.39
CA ASP A 70 -8.99 -7.66 4.09
C ASP A 70 -8.89 -7.44 5.60
N GLU A 71 -9.98 -7.71 6.31
CA GLU A 71 -10.07 -7.57 7.78
C GLU A 71 -9.75 -8.88 8.51
N ARG A 72 -9.55 -9.97 7.77
CA ARG A 72 -9.22 -11.30 8.32
C ARG A 72 -7.72 -11.52 8.42
N LEU A 73 -6.96 -10.79 7.62
CA LEU A 73 -5.50 -10.81 7.57
C LEU A 73 -4.94 -9.61 8.31
N ASP A 74 -3.69 -9.72 8.74
CA ASP A 74 -3.01 -8.61 9.37
C ASP A 74 -2.83 -7.46 8.36
N PRO A 75 -3.00 -6.20 8.79
CA PRO A 75 -2.58 -5.08 7.98
C PRO A 75 -1.09 -5.26 7.66
N PHE A 76 -0.69 -4.94 6.44
CA PHE A 76 0.66 -5.11 5.90
C PHE A 76 1.06 -6.55 5.49
N ASP A 77 0.15 -7.52 5.54
CA ASP A 77 0.43 -8.86 5.02
C ASP A 77 0.66 -8.83 3.49
N ILE A 78 1.60 -9.63 3.00
CA ILE A 78 2.01 -9.63 1.60
C ILE A 78 1.43 -10.86 0.90
N LEU A 79 0.58 -10.62 -0.09
CA LEU A 79 0.00 -11.68 -0.91
C LEU A 79 0.88 -11.90 -2.14
N THR A 80 1.54 -13.05 -2.17
CA THR A 80 2.48 -13.45 -3.22
C THR A 80 1.90 -14.36 -4.30
N GLU A 81 0.63 -14.78 -4.17
CA GLU A 81 -0.03 -15.75 -5.07
C GLU A 81 -0.27 -15.20 -6.50
#